data_AF-A0A8S4SCR9-F1
#
_entry.id   AF-A0A8S4SCR9-F1
#
_cell.length_a   1.000
_cell.length_b   1.000
_cell.length_c   1.000
_cell.angle_alpha   90.00
_cell.angle_beta   90.00
_cell.angle_gamma   90.00
#
_symmetry.space_group_name_H-M   'P 1'
#
loop_
_entity.id
_entity.type
_entity.pdbx_description
1 polymer ?
#
loop_
_entity_poly.entity_id
_entity_poly.type
_entity_poly.pdbx_seq_one_letter_code
_entity_poly.pdbx_strand_id
1 'polypeptide(L)'
;MLHLKNIAKTVATPLKNTIQNEGVNNMLRVVPGAVNVCCRTYASHEIPDRLKDIPTSANPRFFDMVEYFFHRACQVIEDKLVEDMKSRVSIEERKKRVAGILKLMQPCDHIIEIQFPLRRDSGDYEMILGYRAQHSSHRTPTKGGIRFSSDVTRDEVKALSALMTFKCACVDVPFGGAKAGIKINPKEYSEHELEKITRRFTLELAKKGFIGKNKISVIYSTADLFCPGRYVAVVDFG
;
A
#
# COMPACT_ATOMS: atom_id res chain seq x y z
N MET A 1 35.77 -54.54 -43.21
CA MET A 1 36.82 -55.20 -42.39
C MET A 1 37.13 -54.24 -41.25
N LEU A 2 36.43 -54.35 -40.11
CA LEU A 2 36.92 -55.04 -38.89
C LEU A 2 38.25 -54.46 -38.41
N HIS A 3 38.30 -53.60 -37.38
CA HIS A 3 38.26 -54.06 -35.97
C HIS A 3 37.96 -52.94 -34.96
N LEU A 4 37.32 -53.27 -33.82
CA LEU A 4 37.41 -52.51 -32.56
C LEU A 4 38.55 -53.08 -31.71
N LYS A 5 39.27 -52.24 -30.94
CA LYS A 5 39.86 -52.62 -29.63
C LYS A 5 39.75 -51.47 -28.63
N ASN A 6 39.71 -51.85 -27.35
CA ASN A 6 39.13 -51.07 -26.25
C ASN A 6 40.10 -50.12 -25.52
N ILE A 7 39.56 -48.95 -25.13
CA ILE A 7 39.46 -48.40 -23.75
C ILE A 7 40.72 -48.36 -22.86
N ALA A 8 41.05 -47.15 -22.38
CA ALA A 8 41.79 -46.89 -21.13
C ALA A 8 41.24 -45.64 -20.42
N LYS A 9 41.66 -45.39 -19.17
CA LYS A 9 41.22 -44.28 -18.28
C LYS A 9 42.41 -43.83 -17.39
N THR A 10 42.50 -42.63 -16.80
CA THR A 10 41.62 -41.43 -16.75
C THR A 10 42.54 -40.17 -16.90
N VAL A 11 42.30 -38.91 -16.51
CA VAL A 11 41.31 -38.21 -15.66
C VAL A 11 41.04 -36.78 -16.22
N ALA A 12 40.54 -35.84 -15.41
CA ALA A 12 40.35 -34.41 -15.73
C ALA A 12 41.70 -33.64 -15.84
N THR A 13 41.81 -32.38 -16.33
CA THR A 13 40.80 -31.33 -16.65
C THR A 13 41.39 -30.35 -17.69
N PRO A 14 40.58 -29.66 -18.52
CA PRO A 14 40.85 -28.21 -18.69
C PRO A 14 39.64 -27.27 -18.93
N LEU A 15 39.85 -26.04 -18.45
CA LEU A 15 39.39 -24.69 -18.84
C LEU A 15 38.48 -24.43 -20.09
N LYS A 16 37.67 -23.35 -19.91
CA LYS A 16 37.21 -22.31 -20.88
C LYS A 16 35.93 -22.50 -21.74
N ASN A 17 34.93 -21.69 -21.37
CA ASN A 17 34.24 -20.67 -22.19
C ASN A 17 33.16 -21.02 -23.27
N THR A 18 31.91 -20.63 -22.93
CA THR A 18 31.11 -19.60 -23.65
C THR A 18 29.98 -20.04 -24.63
N ILE A 19 28.82 -19.35 -24.49
CA ILE A 19 27.53 -19.34 -25.25
C ILE A 19 26.70 -20.63 -25.43
N GLN A 20 25.53 -20.72 -24.78
CA GLN A 20 24.18 -20.47 -25.39
C GLN A 20 23.03 -21.03 -24.52
N ASN A 21 22.00 -20.21 -24.29
CA ASN A 21 20.60 -20.63 -24.19
C ASN A 21 19.69 -19.39 -24.17
N GLU A 22 19.37 -18.87 -25.35
CA GLU A 22 18.32 -17.85 -25.53
C GLU A 22 16.95 -18.56 -25.55
N GLY A 23 15.97 -18.11 -24.76
CA GLY A 23 14.72 -18.87 -24.69
C GLY A 23 13.51 -18.29 -23.95
N VAL A 24 13.51 -17.03 -23.48
CA VAL A 24 12.34 -16.49 -22.74
C VAL A 24 11.99 -15.01 -23.04
N ASN A 25 12.96 -14.16 -23.38
CA ASN A 25 12.78 -12.70 -23.33
C ASN A 25 12.02 -12.04 -24.52
N ASN A 26 11.41 -12.82 -25.42
CA ASN A 26 10.94 -12.31 -26.72
C ASN A 26 9.47 -11.86 -26.79
N MET A 27 8.71 -11.81 -25.68
CA MET A 27 7.28 -11.46 -25.68
C MET A 27 6.91 -10.15 -24.94
N LEU A 28 7.84 -9.18 -24.83
CA LEU A 28 7.58 -7.88 -24.18
C LEU A 28 8.12 -6.64 -24.94
N ARG A 29 8.54 -6.78 -26.20
CA ARG A 29 9.09 -5.67 -27.02
C ARG A 29 8.04 -4.98 -27.91
N VAL A 30 7.10 -4.23 -27.33
CA VAL A 30 6.27 -3.25 -28.09
C VAL A 30 6.09 -1.93 -27.32
N VAL A 31 7.19 -1.23 -27.01
CA VAL A 31 7.18 0.23 -26.77
C VAL A 31 8.48 0.84 -27.34
N PRO A 32 8.44 1.55 -28.48
CA PRO A 32 9.59 2.30 -28.98
C PRO A 32 9.67 3.66 -28.27
N GLY A 33 10.50 3.75 -27.22
CA GLY A 33 10.56 4.95 -26.39
C GLY A 33 11.70 4.93 -25.37
N ALA A 34 12.94 4.85 -25.85
CA ALA A 34 14.13 4.84 -25.01
C ALA A 34 14.37 6.23 -24.38
N VAL A 35 13.68 6.53 -23.27
CA VAL A 35 14.04 7.63 -22.37
C VAL A 35 15.33 7.24 -21.67
N ASN A 36 16.46 7.48 -22.34
CA ASN A 36 17.80 7.18 -21.84
C ASN A 36 18.18 8.22 -20.78
N VAL A 37 17.61 8.06 -19.57
CA VAL A 37 17.95 8.89 -18.41
C VAL A 37 19.44 8.72 -18.12
N CYS A 38 20.18 9.82 -18.14
CA CYS A 38 21.59 9.84 -17.76
C CYS A 38 21.68 9.71 -16.23
N CYS A 39 21.48 8.50 -15.71
CA CYS A 39 21.45 8.22 -14.28
C CYS A 39 22.83 8.47 -13.66
N ARG A 40 23.04 9.70 -13.18
CA ARG A 40 24.02 10.00 -12.15
C ARG A 40 23.52 9.35 -10.87
N THR A 41 23.96 8.11 -10.63
CA THR A 41 23.51 7.28 -9.51
C THR A 41 23.78 7.98 -8.18
N TYR A 42 22.78 8.70 -7.69
CA TYR A 42 22.75 9.36 -6.40
C TYR A 42 21.95 8.55 -5.39
N ALA A 43 21.05 7.69 -5.88
CA ALA A 43 20.21 6.77 -5.15
C ALA A 43 21.01 5.97 -4.11
N SER A 44 20.56 6.05 -2.87
CA SER A 44 21.15 5.40 -1.70
C SER A 44 20.12 4.61 -0.89
N HIS A 45 18.86 4.61 -1.34
CA HIS A 45 17.75 3.95 -0.67
C HIS A 45 17.79 2.42 -0.86
N GLU A 46 18.19 1.70 0.19
CA GLU A 46 18.12 0.24 0.23
C GLU A 46 16.72 -0.27 0.64
N ILE A 47 16.32 -1.40 0.07
CA ILE A 47 15.12 -2.13 0.50
C ILE A 47 15.47 -2.91 1.78
N PRO A 48 14.74 -2.76 2.90
CA PRO A 48 14.96 -3.53 4.13
C PRO A 48 14.94 -5.04 3.90
N ASP A 49 15.83 -5.80 4.57
CA ASP A 49 16.01 -7.22 4.32
C ASP A 49 14.71 -8.04 4.38
N ARG A 50 13.83 -7.76 5.35
CA ARG A 50 12.52 -8.42 5.49
C ARG A 50 11.59 -8.31 4.28
N LEU A 51 11.87 -7.40 3.34
CA LEU A 51 11.07 -7.16 2.14
C LEU A 51 11.70 -7.74 0.87
N LYS A 52 12.94 -8.26 0.92
CA LYS A 52 13.68 -8.70 -0.28
C LYS A 52 13.07 -9.96 -0.94
N ASP A 53 12.45 -10.84 -0.16
CA ASP A 53 11.87 -12.11 -0.63
C ASP A 53 10.43 -11.99 -1.19
N ILE A 54 9.80 -10.83 -1.01
CA ILE A 54 8.41 -10.56 -1.42
C ILE A 54 8.13 -10.79 -2.91
N PRO A 55 8.94 -10.33 -3.89
CA PRO A 55 8.69 -10.60 -5.30
C PRO A 55 8.76 -12.09 -5.68
N THR A 56 9.32 -12.94 -4.83
CA THR A 56 9.44 -14.40 -5.02
C THR A 56 8.41 -15.18 -4.19
N SER A 57 7.76 -14.52 -3.22
CA SER A 57 6.82 -15.14 -2.28
C SER A 57 5.45 -15.37 -2.92
N ALA A 58 4.90 -16.58 -2.77
CA ALA A 58 3.59 -16.90 -3.35
C ALA A 58 2.40 -16.20 -2.66
N ASN A 59 2.49 -15.97 -1.33
CA ASN A 59 1.46 -15.30 -0.54
C ASN A 59 2.10 -14.37 0.52
N PRO A 60 2.71 -13.23 0.11
CA PRO A 60 3.24 -12.25 1.04
C PRO A 60 2.10 -11.52 1.77
N ARG A 61 2.39 -11.01 2.97
CA ARG A 61 1.44 -10.15 3.70
C ARG A 61 1.17 -8.87 2.92
N PHE A 62 -0.09 -8.46 2.86
CA PHE A 62 -0.52 -7.29 2.09
C PHE A 62 0.17 -5.98 2.50
N PHE A 63 0.44 -5.80 3.81
CA PHE A 63 1.18 -4.64 4.31
C PHE A 63 2.62 -4.60 3.79
N ASP A 64 3.37 -5.68 3.97
CA ASP A 64 4.76 -5.79 3.52
C ASP A 64 4.87 -5.67 1.98
N MET A 65 3.87 -6.15 1.22
CA MET A 65 3.79 -5.97 -0.24
C MET A 65 3.68 -4.49 -0.64
N VAL A 66 2.80 -3.71 0.00
CA VAL A 66 2.65 -2.27 -0.28
C VAL A 66 3.94 -1.51 0.09
N GLU A 67 4.58 -1.89 1.20
CA GLU A 67 5.84 -1.29 1.63
C GLU A 67 7.01 -1.61 0.68
N TYR A 68 7.09 -2.84 0.15
CA TYR A 68 8.07 -3.20 -0.89
C TYR A 68 7.92 -2.33 -2.15
N PHE A 69 6.69 -2.11 -2.63
CA PHE A 69 6.46 -1.26 -3.79
C PHE A 69 6.84 0.21 -3.51
N PHE A 70 6.63 0.71 -2.28
CA PHE A 70 7.09 2.04 -1.87
C PHE A 70 8.63 2.14 -1.90
N HIS A 71 9.36 1.22 -1.27
CA HIS A 71 10.84 1.23 -1.30
C HIS A 71 11.40 1.11 -2.73
N ARG A 72 10.77 0.29 -3.58
CA ARG A 72 11.16 0.15 -5.00
C ARG A 72 10.85 1.41 -5.82
N ALA A 73 9.80 2.15 -5.49
CA ALA A 73 9.52 3.44 -6.12
C ALA A 73 10.54 4.51 -5.69
N CYS A 74 10.95 4.54 -4.41
CA CYS A 74 12.00 5.43 -3.91
C CYS A 74 13.29 5.29 -4.72
N GLN A 75 13.75 4.06 -4.99
CA GLN A 75 14.96 3.78 -5.77
C GLN A 75 14.94 4.37 -7.20
N VAL A 76 13.77 4.45 -7.83
CA VAL A 76 13.62 4.96 -9.21
C VAL A 76 13.48 6.49 -9.25
N ILE A 77 13.05 7.11 -8.15
CA ILE A 77 12.71 8.54 -8.09
C ILE A 77 13.71 9.40 -7.31
N GLU A 78 14.56 8.81 -6.43
CA GLU A 78 15.53 9.53 -5.61
C GLU A 78 16.47 10.43 -6.44
N ASP A 79 17.05 9.88 -7.53
CA ASP A 79 17.91 10.64 -8.46
C ASP A 79 17.21 11.89 -9.00
N LYS A 80 15.97 11.73 -9.53
CA LYS A 80 15.19 12.82 -10.12
C LYS A 80 14.81 13.88 -9.10
N LEU A 81 14.40 13.48 -7.89
CA LEU A 81 14.06 14.44 -6.82
C LEU A 81 15.26 15.28 -6.37
N VAL A 82 16.48 14.73 -6.40
CA VAL A 82 17.71 15.46 -6.07
C VAL A 82 18.07 16.49 -7.15
N GLU A 83 17.76 16.20 -8.43
CA GLU A 83 17.93 17.11 -9.56
C GLU A 83 16.86 18.21 -9.62
N ASP A 84 15.58 17.86 -9.45
CA ASP A 84 14.43 18.79 -9.53
C ASP A 84 14.36 19.80 -8.37
N MET A 85 15.00 19.53 -7.23
CA MET A 85 15.00 20.46 -6.09
C MET A 85 15.84 21.73 -6.36
N LYS A 86 15.16 22.80 -6.80
CA LYS A 86 15.64 24.16 -7.04
C LYS A 86 16.09 24.93 -5.78
N SER A 87 16.97 24.33 -4.96
CA SER A 87 17.53 24.92 -3.75
C SER A 87 19.01 25.29 -3.92
N ARG A 88 19.44 26.43 -3.37
CA ARG A 88 20.83 26.93 -3.43
C ARG A 88 21.83 26.15 -2.55
N VAL A 89 21.43 25.02 -1.95
CA VAL A 89 22.27 24.20 -1.05
C VAL A 89 23.03 23.10 -1.79
N SER A 90 24.03 22.53 -1.11
CA SER A 90 24.88 21.47 -1.65
C SER A 90 24.10 20.23 -2.09
N ILE A 91 24.68 19.45 -3.01
CA ILE A 91 24.06 18.21 -3.52
C ILE A 91 23.83 17.21 -2.37
N GLU A 92 24.76 17.12 -1.41
CA GLU A 92 24.62 16.26 -0.23
C GLU A 92 23.44 16.65 0.66
N GLU A 93 23.22 17.95 0.89
CA GLU A 93 22.08 18.39 1.70
C GLU A 93 20.77 18.15 0.95
N ARG A 94 20.76 18.28 -0.38
CA ARG A 94 19.62 17.88 -1.22
C ARG A 94 19.31 16.39 -1.07
N LYS A 95 20.31 15.50 -1.15
CA LYS A 95 20.11 14.05 -0.86
C LYS A 95 19.49 13.83 0.53
N LYS A 96 20.08 14.44 1.58
CA LYS A 96 19.61 14.31 2.97
C LYS A 96 18.17 14.78 3.15
N ARG A 97 17.76 15.87 2.47
CA ARG A 97 16.38 16.38 2.45
C ARG A 97 15.42 15.42 1.73
N VAL A 98 15.77 14.90 0.54
CA VAL A 98 14.94 13.92 -0.19
C VAL A 98 14.74 12.64 0.64
N ALA A 99 15.82 12.07 1.18
CA ALA A 99 15.75 10.88 2.03
C ALA A 99 14.91 11.11 3.31
N GLY A 100 14.94 12.32 3.87
CA GLY A 100 14.07 12.72 4.98
C GLY A 100 12.58 12.78 4.59
N ILE A 101 12.26 13.37 3.44
CA ILE A 101 10.88 13.44 2.92
C ILE A 101 10.34 12.05 2.59
N LEU A 102 11.12 11.18 1.95
CA LEU A 102 10.71 9.81 1.64
C LEU A 102 10.46 8.99 2.93
N LYS A 103 11.28 9.18 3.98
CA LYS A 103 11.04 8.55 5.30
C LYS A 103 9.80 9.11 6.01
N LEU A 104 9.46 10.38 5.81
CA LEU A 104 8.22 10.98 6.31
C LEU A 104 6.97 10.44 5.58
N MET A 105 7.10 10.04 4.31
CA MET A 105 6.01 9.50 3.49
C MET A 105 5.76 7.99 3.66
N GLN A 106 6.60 7.27 4.41
CA GLN A 106 6.49 5.82 4.64
C GLN A 106 5.47 5.42 5.73
N PRO A 107 5.45 6.01 6.94
CA PRO A 107 4.47 5.67 7.97
C PRO A 107 3.12 6.34 7.70
N CYS A 108 2.05 5.78 8.28
CA CYS A 108 0.77 6.47 8.34
C CYS A 108 0.77 7.51 9.48
N ASP A 109 0.43 8.77 9.19
CA ASP A 109 0.28 9.86 10.17
C ASP A 109 -0.44 9.41 11.45
N HIS A 110 -1.63 8.83 11.29
CA HIS A 110 -2.54 8.53 12.39
C HIS A 110 -3.27 7.20 12.17
N ILE A 111 -3.15 6.25 13.11
CA ILE A 111 -4.01 5.06 13.19
C ILE A 111 -4.76 5.09 14.51
N ILE A 112 -6.07 4.94 14.47
CA ILE A 112 -6.91 4.83 15.66
C ILE A 112 -7.72 3.54 15.68
N GLU A 113 -7.74 2.92 16.85
CA GLU A 113 -8.61 1.81 17.20
C GLU A 113 -9.80 2.33 18.03
N ILE A 114 -10.97 1.73 17.79
CA ILE A 114 -12.21 2.05 18.48
C ILE A 114 -12.93 0.74 18.77
N GLN A 115 -13.22 0.51 20.04
CA GLN A 115 -14.09 -0.56 20.50
C GLN A 115 -15.34 0.08 21.12
N PHE A 116 -16.53 -0.42 20.79
CA PHE A 116 -17.79 0.13 21.30
C PHE A 116 -18.86 -0.95 21.46
N PRO A 117 -19.74 -0.84 22.46
CA PRO A 117 -20.84 -1.77 22.64
C PRO A 117 -21.95 -1.51 21.61
N LEU A 118 -22.43 -2.59 21.00
CA LEU A 118 -23.67 -2.70 20.27
C LEU A 118 -24.70 -3.41 21.17
N ARG A 119 -25.96 -2.94 21.16
CA ARG A 119 -27.09 -3.74 21.65
C ARG A 119 -27.74 -4.43 20.45
N ARG A 120 -27.69 -5.76 20.45
CA ARG A 120 -28.30 -6.62 19.42
C ARG A 120 -29.81 -6.54 19.43
N ASP A 121 -30.43 -6.96 18.34
CA ASP A 121 -31.90 -7.05 18.26
C ASP A 121 -32.45 -8.16 19.17
N SER A 122 -31.65 -9.20 19.46
CA SER A 122 -31.90 -10.21 20.51
C SER A 122 -31.95 -9.64 21.95
N GLY A 123 -31.46 -8.42 22.15
CA GLY A 123 -31.33 -7.76 23.45
C GLY A 123 -29.93 -7.79 24.06
N ASP A 124 -29.09 -8.75 23.65
CA ASP A 124 -27.70 -8.95 24.09
C ASP A 124 -26.78 -7.76 23.77
N TYR A 125 -25.62 -7.73 24.42
CA TYR A 125 -24.57 -6.73 24.19
C TYR A 125 -23.30 -7.36 23.61
N GLU A 126 -22.81 -6.78 22.52
CA GLU A 126 -21.65 -7.25 21.76
C GLU A 126 -20.62 -6.12 21.62
N MET A 127 -19.32 -6.42 21.78
CA MET A 127 -18.25 -5.41 21.66
C MET A 127 -17.68 -5.39 20.24
N ILE A 128 -18.04 -4.35 19.48
CA ILE A 128 -17.62 -4.18 18.08
C ILE A 128 -16.28 -3.46 18.02
N LEU A 129 -15.34 -4.03 17.25
CA LEU A 129 -14.00 -3.52 17.02
C LEU A 129 -13.88 -2.88 15.63
N GLY A 130 -13.34 -1.66 15.55
CA GLY A 130 -13.10 -0.95 14.30
C GLY A 130 -11.81 -0.12 14.30
N TYR A 131 -11.29 0.09 13.10
CA TYR A 131 -10.03 0.80 12.84
C TYR A 131 -10.24 1.92 11.82
N ARG A 132 -9.53 3.04 11.99
CA ARG A 132 -9.36 4.09 10.96
C ARG A 132 -7.88 4.45 10.88
N ALA A 133 -7.29 4.31 9.69
CA ALA A 133 -5.97 4.84 9.39
C ALA A 133 -6.10 6.07 8.47
N GLN A 134 -5.25 7.05 8.72
CA GLN A 134 -4.95 8.16 7.83
C GLN A 134 -3.47 8.06 7.52
N HIS A 135 -3.15 7.92 6.24
CA HIS A 135 -1.78 7.74 5.79
C HIS A 135 -1.03 9.06 5.74
N SER A 136 -1.59 10.06 5.06
CA SER A 136 -0.92 11.34 4.87
C SER A 136 -1.90 12.49 4.71
N SER A 137 -1.67 13.53 5.51
CA SER A 137 -2.42 14.79 5.59
C SER A 137 -1.92 15.87 4.62
N HIS A 138 -1.01 15.54 3.70
CA HIS A 138 -0.39 16.47 2.74
C HIS A 138 -1.40 17.25 1.86
N ARG A 139 -2.60 16.71 1.68
CA ARG A 139 -3.79 17.38 1.14
C ARG A 139 -4.96 17.07 2.05
N THR A 140 -5.70 18.08 2.49
CA THR A 140 -6.95 17.92 3.24
C THR A 140 -8.15 18.25 2.35
N PRO A 141 -9.30 17.56 2.51
CA PRO A 141 -9.55 16.50 3.47
C PRO A 141 -8.93 15.13 3.09
N THR A 142 -8.78 14.21 4.06
CA THR A 142 -8.41 12.82 3.75
C THR A 142 -9.63 11.99 3.32
N LYS A 143 -9.49 11.19 2.26
CA LYS A 143 -10.54 10.38 1.62
C LYS A 143 -10.28 8.88 1.83
N GLY A 144 -11.31 8.13 2.21
CA GLY A 144 -11.19 6.69 2.40
C GLY A 144 -12.49 6.02 2.85
N GLY A 145 -12.86 4.93 2.18
CA GLY A 145 -14.06 4.13 2.50
C GLY A 145 -13.93 3.28 3.77
N ILE A 146 -15.06 2.75 4.22
CA ILE A 146 -15.19 1.82 5.35
C ILE A 146 -15.43 0.41 4.78
N ARG A 147 -14.62 -0.58 5.19
CA ARG A 147 -14.82 -2.02 4.88
C ARG A 147 -15.52 -2.71 6.05
N PHE A 148 -16.41 -3.66 5.77
CA PHE A 148 -16.97 -4.59 6.76
C PHE A 148 -16.47 -6.00 6.43
N SER A 149 -15.74 -6.64 7.33
CA SER A 149 -15.29 -8.04 7.21
C SER A 149 -14.71 -8.55 8.54
N SER A 150 -14.88 -9.85 8.81
CA SER A 150 -14.21 -10.58 9.90
C SER A 150 -12.69 -10.44 9.90
N ASP A 151 -12.11 -10.21 8.72
CA ASP A 151 -10.68 -10.35 8.44
C ASP A 151 -9.95 -9.02 8.60
N VAL A 152 -10.67 -7.94 8.93
CA VAL A 152 -10.12 -6.59 9.10
C VAL A 152 -9.05 -6.59 10.19
N THR A 153 -7.84 -6.18 9.79
CA THR A 153 -6.71 -5.98 10.70
C THR A 153 -6.18 -4.55 10.65
N ARG A 154 -5.53 -4.12 11.74
CA ARG A 154 -4.87 -2.81 11.84
C ARG A 154 -3.91 -2.54 10.68
N ASP A 155 -3.17 -3.55 10.24
CA ASP A 155 -2.11 -3.42 9.23
C ASP A 155 -2.63 -3.47 7.79
N GLU A 156 -3.71 -4.22 7.53
CA GLU A 156 -4.46 -4.10 6.28
C GLU A 156 -5.01 -2.67 6.10
N VAL A 157 -5.62 -2.10 7.15
CA VAL A 157 -6.20 -0.75 7.09
C VAL A 157 -5.11 0.33 6.90
N LYS A 158 -3.90 0.16 7.47
CA LYS A 158 -2.72 0.98 7.12
C LYS A 158 -2.40 0.90 5.62
N ALA A 159 -2.16 -0.32 5.12
CA ALA A 159 -1.74 -0.56 3.74
C ALA A 159 -2.73 0.00 2.72
N LEU A 160 -4.03 -0.21 2.96
CA LEU A 160 -5.11 0.35 2.14
C LEU A 160 -5.16 1.89 2.23
N SER A 161 -4.86 2.49 3.38
CA SER A 161 -4.79 3.96 3.50
C SER A 161 -3.60 4.56 2.73
N ALA A 162 -2.46 3.86 2.69
CA ALA A 162 -1.29 4.24 1.89
C ALA A 162 -1.59 4.18 0.39
N LEU A 163 -2.19 3.07 -0.07
CA LEU A 163 -2.67 2.94 -1.44
C LEU A 163 -3.69 4.02 -1.81
N MET A 164 -4.53 4.49 -0.89
CA MET A 164 -5.42 5.63 -1.15
C MET A 164 -4.67 6.95 -1.36
N THR A 165 -3.56 7.22 -0.67
CA THR A 165 -2.69 8.38 -0.96
C THR A 165 -2.13 8.27 -2.38
N PHE A 166 -1.47 7.15 -2.70
CA PHE A 166 -0.80 7.00 -4.00
C PHE A 166 -1.81 6.97 -5.15
N LYS A 167 -2.96 6.31 -4.97
CA LYS A 167 -4.06 6.32 -5.95
C LYS A 167 -4.58 7.73 -6.21
N CYS A 168 -4.81 8.54 -5.18
CA CYS A 168 -5.26 9.93 -5.37
C CYS A 168 -4.19 10.79 -6.07
N ALA A 169 -2.91 10.60 -5.76
CA ALA A 169 -1.82 11.27 -6.46
C ALA A 169 -1.73 10.88 -7.95
N CYS A 170 -1.90 9.60 -8.29
CA CYS A 170 -1.87 9.11 -9.68
C CYS A 170 -3.02 9.60 -10.58
N VAL A 171 -4.07 10.21 -10.01
CA VAL A 171 -5.18 10.83 -10.76
C VAL A 171 -5.37 12.31 -10.41
N ASP A 172 -4.34 12.96 -9.86
CA ASP A 172 -4.29 14.36 -9.42
C ASP A 172 -5.40 14.83 -8.46
N VAL A 173 -6.15 13.90 -7.87
CA VAL A 173 -7.27 14.19 -6.97
C VAL A 173 -6.76 14.84 -5.67
N PRO A 174 -7.36 15.94 -5.20
CA PRO A 174 -6.78 16.76 -4.13
C PRO A 174 -7.09 16.24 -2.71
N PHE A 175 -6.91 14.95 -2.44
CA PHE A 175 -7.20 14.34 -1.12
C PHE A 175 -6.04 13.52 -0.56
N GLY A 176 -5.85 13.58 0.75
CA GLY A 176 -4.99 12.67 1.51
C GLY A 176 -5.57 11.26 1.60
N GLY A 177 -4.72 10.25 1.81
CA GLY A 177 -5.13 8.85 1.88
C GLY A 177 -5.64 8.45 3.26
N ALA A 178 -6.79 7.79 3.30
CA ALA A 178 -7.33 7.18 4.52
C ALA A 178 -8.02 5.85 4.21
N LYS A 179 -8.29 5.05 5.24
CA LYS A 179 -9.16 3.87 5.17
C LYS A 179 -9.75 3.57 6.54
N ALA A 180 -10.95 3.00 6.57
CA ALA A 180 -11.48 2.34 7.76
C ALA A 180 -11.87 0.89 7.48
N GLY A 181 -11.93 0.10 8.54
CA GLY A 181 -12.53 -1.22 8.56
C GLY A 181 -13.19 -1.51 9.90
N ILE A 182 -14.32 -2.22 9.89
CA ILE A 182 -15.01 -2.72 11.09
C ILE A 182 -14.97 -4.25 11.04
N LYS A 183 -14.53 -4.87 12.14
CA LYS A 183 -14.24 -6.30 12.22
C LYS A 183 -15.50 -7.13 12.53
N ILE A 184 -16.41 -7.18 11.56
CA ILE A 184 -17.67 -7.92 11.63
C ILE A 184 -17.97 -8.62 10.31
N ASN A 185 -18.68 -9.75 10.33
CA ASN A 185 -19.29 -10.32 9.12
C ASN A 185 -20.66 -9.67 8.87
N PRO A 186 -20.85 -8.83 7.83
CA PRO A 186 -22.12 -8.13 7.62
C PRO A 186 -23.33 -9.04 7.28
N LYS A 187 -23.13 -10.36 7.15
CA LYS A 187 -24.21 -11.35 6.97
C LYS A 187 -24.83 -11.83 8.29
N GLU A 188 -24.21 -11.55 9.44
CA GLU A 188 -24.62 -12.05 10.76
C GLU A 188 -25.44 -11.03 11.58
N TYR A 189 -25.78 -9.89 10.97
CA TYR A 189 -26.47 -8.76 11.61
C TYR A 189 -27.66 -8.30 10.77
N SER A 190 -28.69 -7.75 11.41
CA SER A 190 -29.83 -7.12 10.73
C SER A 190 -29.45 -5.80 10.04
N GLU A 191 -30.27 -5.31 9.10
CA GLU A 191 -30.05 -3.97 8.51
C GLU A 191 -30.06 -2.87 9.60
N HIS A 192 -30.87 -3.04 10.66
CA HIS A 192 -30.90 -2.14 11.82
C HIS A 192 -29.65 -2.26 12.71
N GLU A 193 -29.12 -3.46 12.94
CA GLU A 193 -27.85 -3.65 13.63
C GLU A 193 -26.69 -2.99 12.86
N LEU A 194 -26.60 -3.21 11.55
CA LEU A 194 -25.59 -2.59 10.69
C LEU A 194 -25.69 -1.05 10.67
N GLU A 195 -26.91 -0.51 10.69
CA GLU A 195 -27.12 0.93 10.84
C GLU A 195 -26.66 1.45 12.22
N LYS A 196 -27.04 0.79 13.33
CA LYS A 196 -26.59 1.13 14.69
C LYS A 196 -25.06 1.14 14.77
N ILE A 197 -24.40 0.12 14.23
CA ILE A 197 -22.93 0.00 14.14
C ILE A 197 -22.34 1.18 13.37
N THR A 198 -22.85 1.46 12.17
CA THR A 198 -22.33 2.52 11.29
C THR A 198 -22.50 3.90 11.89
N ARG A 199 -23.68 4.19 12.46
CA ARG A 199 -23.95 5.44 13.19
C ARG A 199 -23.02 5.57 14.41
N ARG A 200 -22.85 4.52 15.22
CA ARG A 200 -22.02 4.59 16.43
C ARG A 200 -20.53 4.75 16.12
N PHE A 201 -20.00 4.01 15.15
CA PHE A 201 -18.61 4.14 14.70
C PHE A 201 -18.33 5.56 14.15
N THR A 202 -19.26 6.11 13.36
CA THR A 202 -19.18 7.49 12.87
C THR A 202 -19.14 8.51 14.01
N LEU A 203 -19.97 8.34 15.05
CA LEU A 203 -19.96 9.20 16.24
C LEU A 203 -18.66 9.09 17.04
N GLU A 204 -18.11 7.89 17.26
CA GLU A 204 -16.83 7.74 17.97
C GLU A 204 -15.64 8.31 17.17
N LEU A 205 -15.65 8.20 15.83
CA LEU A 205 -14.66 8.88 15.00
C LEU A 205 -14.81 10.41 15.05
N ALA A 206 -16.03 10.94 15.00
CA ALA A 206 -16.29 12.38 15.09
C ALA A 206 -15.80 12.98 16.43
N LYS A 207 -16.11 12.33 17.56
CA LYS A 207 -15.61 12.75 18.90
C LYS A 207 -14.09 12.84 18.96
N LYS A 208 -13.39 11.92 18.30
CA LYS A 208 -11.92 11.86 18.27
C LYS A 208 -11.30 12.75 17.17
N GLY A 209 -12.12 13.51 16.43
CA GLY A 209 -11.66 14.39 15.35
C GLY A 209 -11.30 13.69 14.04
N PHE A 210 -11.66 12.41 13.88
CA PHE A 210 -11.41 11.59 12.68
C PHE A 210 -12.49 11.72 11.59
N ILE A 211 -13.48 12.61 11.75
CA ILE A 211 -14.48 13.02 10.75
C ILE A 211 -14.76 14.53 10.93
N GLY A 212 -14.88 15.30 9.84
CA GLY A 212 -15.26 16.72 9.91
C GLY A 212 -14.91 17.50 8.63
N LYS A 213 -15.76 18.47 8.22
CA LYS A 213 -15.64 19.26 6.97
C LYS A 213 -14.19 19.56 6.55
N ASN A 214 -13.47 20.23 7.44
CA ASN A 214 -12.17 20.84 7.14
C ASN A 214 -10.98 19.89 7.39
N LYS A 215 -11.22 18.60 7.67
CA LYS A 215 -10.17 17.62 7.97
C LYS A 215 -10.32 16.33 7.16
N ILE A 216 -11.49 15.69 7.18
CA ILE A 216 -11.66 14.30 6.74
C ILE A 216 -13.04 14.12 6.12
N SER A 217 -13.07 13.81 4.84
CA SER A 217 -14.26 13.50 4.07
C SER A 217 -14.40 11.97 4.00
N VAL A 218 -15.22 11.42 4.88
CA VAL A 218 -15.70 10.04 4.73
C VAL A 218 -16.65 10.03 3.54
N ILE A 219 -16.08 9.84 2.35
CA ILE A 219 -16.84 9.59 1.15
C ILE A 219 -17.25 8.12 1.19
N TYR A 220 -18.55 7.90 1.30
CA TYR A 220 -19.17 6.59 1.51
C TYR A 220 -18.93 5.65 0.33
N SER A 221 -19.05 4.34 0.58
CA SER A 221 -18.54 3.33 -0.37
C SER A 221 -19.26 3.39 -1.72
N THR A 222 -18.48 3.63 -2.76
CA THR A 222 -18.85 3.34 -4.16
C THR A 222 -18.04 2.19 -4.76
N ALA A 223 -17.12 1.57 -4.00
CA ALA A 223 -16.17 0.57 -4.55
C ALA A 223 -15.51 -0.40 -3.54
N ASP A 224 -15.72 -0.29 -2.22
CA ASP A 224 -15.23 -1.30 -1.27
C ASP A 224 -16.19 -2.50 -1.25
N LEU A 225 -15.66 -3.72 -1.41
CA LEU A 225 -16.45 -4.96 -1.43
C LEU A 225 -17.28 -5.11 -0.15
N PHE A 226 -18.47 -5.72 -0.31
CA PHE A 226 -19.47 -6.03 0.74
C PHE A 226 -20.26 -4.86 1.37
N CYS A 227 -20.25 -3.65 0.79
CA CYS A 227 -21.19 -2.59 1.21
C CYS A 227 -22.22 -2.26 0.10
N PRO A 228 -23.38 -2.95 0.05
CA PRO A 228 -24.38 -2.78 -1.01
C PRO A 228 -25.26 -1.53 -0.81
N GLY A 229 -24.73 -0.36 -1.15
CA GLY A 229 -25.47 0.85 -1.54
C GLY A 229 -26.41 1.55 -0.54
N ARG A 230 -26.76 0.93 0.59
CA ARG A 230 -27.80 1.42 1.53
C ARG A 230 -27.27 1.98 2.84
N TYR A 231 -26.10 1.56 3.29
CA TYR A 231 -25.46 2.06 4.53
C TYR A 231 -24.77 3.40 4.32
N VAL A 232 -25.48 4.31 3.66
CA VAL A 232 -25.10 5.71 3.47
C VAL A 232 -25.69 6.49 4.64
N ALA A 233 -24.95 6.52 5.76
CA ALA A 233 -24.99 7.73 6.55
C ALA A 233 -24.44 8.84 5.66
N VAL A 234 -25.20 9.90 5.38
CA VAL A 234 -24.57 11.12 4.84
C VAL A 234 -24.22 11.95 6.06
N VAL A 235 -22.93 12.13 6.34
CA VAL A 235 -22.49 13.20 7.25
C VAL A 235 -22.40 14.48 6.42
N ASP A 236 -23.58 14.89 5.92
CA ASP A 236 -23.80 16.19 5.29
C ASP A 236 -23.73 17.23 6.41
N PHE A 237 -22.51 17.70 6.66
CA PHE A 237 -22.33 18.95 7.36
C PHE A 237 -22.72 20.07 6.38
N GLY A 238 -23.99 20.50 6.42
CA GLY A 238 -24.46 21.75 5.82
C GLY A 238 -23.59 22.93 6.23
#